data_AF-A0A117I5I7-F1
#
_entry.id   AF-A0A117I5I7-F1
#
_cell.length_a   1.000
_cell.length_b   1.000
_cell.length_c   1.000
_cell.angle_alpha   90.00
_cell.angle_beta   90.00
_cell.angle_gamma   90.00
#
_symmetry.space_group_name_H-M   'P 1'
#
loop_
_entity.id
_entity.type
_entity.pdbx_description
1 polymer ?
#
loop_
_entity_poly.entity_id
_entity_poly.type
_entity_poly.pdbx_seq_one_letter_code
_entity_poly.pdbx_strand_id
1 'polypeptide(L)'
;MDGLVSAVSGGTVNVTGRQGPATVNITGSTHIAQLTAAQLTDVTPGECIQVHNAKDSSAAAAVVIAQNAGTQCGHKGGNQQHGVAGTVTSVNGNSIVVTEADNSTATVTVTANTRYEKRSGAEASAIVTGVCLAAQGTKDSSGVLQAAGATVRPAVNGNCGGGRPQH
;
A
#
# COMPACT_ATOMS: atom_id res chain seq x y z
N MET A 1 6.08 1.92 10.78
CA MET A 1 5.13 1.60 11.85
C MET A 1 3.72 1.51 11.28
N ASP A 2 2.90 0.62 11.81
CA ASP A 2 1.51 0.42 11.41
C ASP A 2 0.61 0.26 12.65
N GLY A 3 -0.57 0.87 12.61
CA GLY A 3 -1.51 0.84 13.73
C GLY A 3 -2.83 1.51 13.40
N LEU A 4 -3.80 1.36 14.30
CA LEU A 4 -5.10 2.00 14.18
C LEU A 4 -5.01 3.43 14.71
N VAL A 5 -5.50 4.39 13.95
CA VAL A 5 -5.52 5.80 14.34
C VAL A 5 -6.50 5.97 15.50
N SER A 6 -5.97 6.30 16.66
CA SER A 6 -6.74 6.53 17.89
C SER A 6 -7.06 8.01 18.11
N ALA A 7 -6.19 8.92 17.65
CA ALA A 7 -6.46 10.36 17.67
C ALA A 7 -5.65 11.10 16.60
N VAL A 8 -6.16 12.25 16.15
CA VAL A 8 -5.48 13.16 15.21
C VAL A 8 -5.60 14.58 15.74
N SER A 9 -4.48 15.28 15.87
CA SER A 9 -4.42 16.63 16.43
C SER A 9 -3.37 17.48 15.71
N GLY A 10 -3.83 18.42 14.88
CA GLY A 10 -3.01 19.53 14.36
C GLY A 10 -1.74 19.14 13.59
N GLY A 11 -1.70 17.96 12.96
CA GLY A 11 -0.52 17.41 12.28
C GLY A 11 0.09 16.19 12.99
N THR A 12 -0.23 15.99 14.26
CA THR A 12 0.22 14.82 15.01
C THR A 12 -0.87 13.75 15.02
N VAL A 13 -0.51 12.52 14.67
CA VAL A 13 -1.41 11.37 14.66
C VAL A 13 -0.97 10.38 15.74
N ASN A 14 -1.87 10.00 16.63
CA ASN A 14 -1.64 8.90 17.55
C ASN A 14 -2.16 7.60 16.90
N VAL A 15 -1.28 6.62 16.80
CA VAL A 15 -1.57 5.29 16.31
C VAL A 15 -1.38 4.29 17.43
N THR A 16 -2.36 3.41 17.61
CA THR A 16 -2.25 2.26 18.50
C THR A 16 -1.83 1.06 17.67
N GLY A 17 -0.54 0.75 17.70
CA GLY A 17 0.03 -0.41 17.03
C GLY A 17 0.04 -1.63 17.95
N ARG A 18 0.44 -2.78 17.41
CA ARG A 18 0.57 -4.03 18.18
C ARG A 18 1.66 -3.97 19.26
N GLN A 19 2.62 -3.04 19.11
CA GLN A 19 3.72 -2.79 20.05
C GLN A 19 3.38 -1.72 21.12
N GLY A 20 2.19 -1.11 21.05
CA GLY A 20 1.78 -0.02 21.93
C GLY A 20 1.41 1.27 21.17
N PRO A 21 1.01 2.33 21.90
CA PRO A 21 0.72 3.62 21.31
C PRO A 21 2.01 4.28 20.79
N ALA A 22 1.92 4.88 19.61
CA ALA A 22 3.00 5.64 18.99
C ALA A 22 2.45 6.93 18.39
N THR A 23 3.31 7.93 18.34
CA THR A 23 2.97 9.26 17.86
C THR A 23 3.70 9.52 16.54
N VAL A 24 2.93 9.92 15.54
CA VAL A 24 3.37 10.25 14.18
C VAL A 24 3.27 11.75 13.99
N ASN A 25 4.31 12.39 13.52
CA ASN A 25 4.22 13.76 13.04
C ASN A 25 4.06 13.75 11.51
N ILE A 26 2.96 14.30 11.02
CA ILE A 26 2.64 14.49 9.61
C ILE A 26 2.88 15.97 9.28
N THR A 27 3.71 16.23 8.28
CA THR A 27 4.03 17.58 7.81
C THR A 27 3.55 17.76 6.37
N GLY A 28 3.59 18.99 5.84
CA GLY A 28 3.25 19.25 4.43
C GLY A 28 4.16 18.53 3.42
N SER A 29 5.33 18.07 3.84
CA SER A 29 6.24 17.26 3.04
C SER A 29 5.95 15.75 3.10
N THR A 30 5.00 15.32 3.93
CA THR A 30 4.65 13.92 4.09
C THR A 30 3.81 13.46 2.90
N HIS A 31 4.26 12.45 2.17
CA HIS A 31 3.49 11.86 1.09
C HIS A 31 2.43 10.92 1.65
N ILE A 32 1.15 11.27 1.47
CA ILE A 32 0.03 10.50 2.00
C ILE A 32 -0.66 9.76 0.86
N ALA A 33 -0.86 8.46 1.06
CA ALA A 33 -1.55 7.59 0.13
C ALA A 33 -2.72 6.91 0.84
N GLN A 34 -3.84 6.75 0.14
CA GLN A 34 -5.00 6.02 0.63
C GLN A 34 -5.19 4.74 -0.17
N LEU A 35 -5.25 3.60 0.55
CA LEU A 35 -5.67 2.32 0.01
C LEU A 35 -7.15 2.14 0.31
N THR A 36 -7.89 1.80 -0.74
CA THR A 36 -9.29 1.40 -0.67
C THR A 36 -9.43 -0.01 -1.19
N ALA A 37 -10.47 -0.72 -0.73
CA ALA A 37 -10.79 -2.02 -1.32
C ALA A 37 -11.15 -1.81 -2.80
N ALA A 38 -10.54 -2.62 -3.66
CA ALA A 38 -10.82 -2.63 -5.08
C ALA A 38 -11.26 -4.03 -5.51
N GLN A 39 -11.50 -4.19 -6.80
CA GLN A 39 -11.85 -5.45 -7.43
C GLN A 39 -11.17 -5.59 -8.78
N LEU A 40 -11.14 -6.81 -9.32
CA LEU A 40 -10.53 -7.10 -10.62
C LEU A 40 -11.12 -6.24 -11.76
N THR A 41 -12.41 -5.89 -11.68
CA THR A 41 -13.08 -5.03 -12.65
C THR A 41 -12.60 -3.57 -12.61
N ASP A 42 -11.93 -3.15 -11.54
CA ASP A 42 -11.31 -1.82 -11.46
C ASP A 42 -9.92 -1.81 -12.13
N VAL A 43 -9.34 -2.98 -12.42
CA VAL A 43 -8.04 -3.12 -13.06
C VAL A 43 -8.19 -2.85 -14.56
N THR A 44 -7.75 -1.67 -14.99
CA THR A 44 -7.84 -1.27 -16.39
C THR A 44 -6.47 -1.33 -17.07
N PRO A 45 -6.41 -1.74 -18.37
CA PRO A 45 -5.18 -1.63 -19.15
C PRO A 45 -4.67 -0.18 -19.15
N GLY A 46 -3.37 -0.01 -18.92
CA GLY A 46 -2.70 1.29 -18.78
C GLY A 46 -2.51 1.77 -17.34
N GLU A 47 -3.16 1.18 -16.34
CA GLU A 47 -2.88 1.49 -14.93
C GLU A 47 -1.62 0.78 -14.44
N CYS A 48 -0.88 1.43 -13.52
CA CYS A 48 0.23 0.79 -12.82
C CYS A 48 -0.35 -0.14 -11.74
N ILE A 49 0.09 -1.39 -11.71
CA ILE A 49 -0.24 -2.32 -10.64
C ILE A 49 1.00 -2.94 -10.01
N GLN A 50 0.89 -3.26 -8.73
CA GLN A 50 1.88 -4.01 -7.98
C GLN A 50 1.23 -5.27 -7.42
N VAL A 51 1.62 -6.40 -7.99
CA VAL A 51 1.18 -7.73 -7.62
C VAL A 51 2.16 -8.32 -6.61
N HIS A 52 1.62 -8.78 -5.50
CA HIS A 52 2.33 -9.57 -4.51
C HIS A 52 1.87 -11.01 -4.67
N ASN A 53 2.81 -11.89 -4.98
CA ASN A 53 2.52 -13.30 -5.14
C ASN A 53 2.42 -13.97 -3.77
N ALA A 54 1.67 -15.07 -3.69
CA ALA A 54 1.69 -15.89 -2.49
C ALA A 54 3.11 -16.48 -2.29
N LYS A 55 3.55 -16.61 -1.03
CA LYS A 55 4.71 -17.48 -0.72
C LYS A 55 4.38 -18.84 -1.32
N ASP A 56 5.27 -19.33 -2.19
CA ASP A 56 5.19 -20.65 -2.82
C ASP A 56 4.22 -20.81 -4.01
N SER A 57 3.64 -19.71 -4.55
CA SER A 57 2.83 -19.80 -5.76
C SER A 57 3.02 -18.60 -6.69
N SER A 58 2.94 -18.84 -8.00
CA SER A 58 2.84 -17.78 -9.02
C SER A 58 1.48 -17.06 -9.01
N ALA A 59 0.54 -17.50 -8.16
CA ALA A 59 -0.74 -16.83 -7.98
C ALA A 59 -0.62 -15.55 -7.16
N ALA A 60 -1.35 -14.52 -7.56
CA ALA A 60 -1.44 -13.25 -6.83
C ALA A 60 -2.14 -13.44 -5.49
N ALA A 61 -1.46 -13.11 -4.40
CA ALA A 61 -2.07 -12.97 -3.08
C ALA A 61 -2.73 -11.59 -2.92
N ALA A 62 -2.06 -10.53 -3.40
CA ALA A 62 -2.61 -9.18 -3.37
C ALA A 62 -2.20 -8.37 -4.60
N VAL A 63 -3.14 -7.59 -5.14
CA VAL A 63 -2.95 -6.69 -6.28
C VAL A 63 -3.23 -5.28 -5.79
N VAL A 64 -2.22 -4.41 -5.86
CA VAL A 64 -2.35 -3.00 -5.51
C VAL A 64 -2.34 -2.18 -6.80
N ILE A 65 -3.46 -1.54 -7.11
CA ILE A 65 -3.61 -0.61 -8.23
C ILE A 65 -3.07 0.73 -7.77
N ALA A 66 -1.94 1.18 -8.33
CA ALA A 66 -1.36 2.47 -7.99
C ALA A 66 -1.65 3.48 -9.11
N GLN A 67 -2.25 4.62 -8.75
CA GLN A 67 -2.34 5.72 -9.70
C GLN A 67 -0.92 6.26 -9.98
N ASN A 68 -0.66 6.51 -11.25
CA ASN A 68 0.64 6.86 -11.83
C ASN A 68 1.29 8.05 -11.07
N ALA A 69 2.39 7.79 -10.36
CA ALA A 69 3.21 8.82 -9.71
C ALA A 69 4.46 9.17 -10.55
N GLY A 70 4.41 8.94 -11.87
CA GLY A 70 5.53 9.19 -12.80
C GLY A 70 5.80 8.04 -13.77
N THR A 71 6.70 8.30 -14.73
CA THR A 71 6.99 7.50 -15.93
C THR A 71 7.58 6.10 -15.74
N GLN A 72 7.65 5.57 -14.51
CA GLN A 72 8.00 4.17 -14.26
C GLN A 72 7.11 3.57 -13.17
N CYS A 73 6.12 2.79 -13.62
CA CYS A 73 5.37 1.87 -12.77
C CYS A 73 6.35 0.82 -12.21
N GLY A 74 6.97 1.11 -11.06
CA GLY A 74 7.90 0.20 -10.41
C GLY A 74 9.17 0.90 -9.95
N HIS A 75 9.27 1.17 -8.65
CA HIS A 75 10.58 1.45 -8.06
C HIS A 75 11.37 0.14 -7.97
N LYS A 76 12.58 0.13 -8.52
CA LYS A 76 13.59 -0.94 -8.39
C LYS A 76 14.19 -0.96 -6.97
N GLY A 77 13.33 -0.99 -5.95
CA GLY A 77 13.66 -0.39 -4.64
C GLY A 77 13.16 -1.13 -3.40
N GLY A 78 13.02 -2.46 -3.45
CA GLY A 78 12.89 -3.21 -2.20
C GLY A 78 12.61 -4.68 -2.42
N ASN A 79 13.61 -5.53 -2.15
CA ASN A 79 13.54 -6.99 -2.03
C ASN A 79 12.32 -7.61 -2.73
N GLN A 80 12.26 -7.47 -4.06
CA GLN A 80 11.18 -7.91 -4.95
C GLN A 80 11.19 -9.44 -5.12
N GLN A 81 11.57 -10.18 -4.08
CA GLN A 81 11.75 -11.63 -4.21
C GLN A 81 10.41 -12.34 -4.50
N HIS A 82 9.25 -11.70 -4.29
CA HIS A 82 7.93 -12.33 -4.40
C HIS A 82 6.81 -11.44 -5.00
N GLY A 83 7.07 -10.62 -6.03
CA GLY A 83 5.99 -9.83 -6.66
C GLY A 83 6.34 -9.22 -8.02
N VAL A 84 5.32 -8.98 -8.85
CA VAL A 84 5.40 -8.38 -10.19
C VAL A 84 4.91 -6.93 -10.10
N ALA A 85 5.65 -5.97 -10.65
CA ALA A 85 5.23 -4.57 -10.68
C ALA A 85 5.40 -3.97 -12.08
N GLY A 86 4.34 -3.35 -12.60
CA GLY A 86 4.36 -2.80 -13.94
C GLY A 86 3.01 -2.25 -14.38
N THR A 87 2.87 -2.00 -15.68
CA THR A 87 1.65 -1.47 -16.29
C THR A 87 0.78 -2.63 -16.78
N VAL A 88 -0.53 -2.56 -16.53
CA VAL A 88 -1.45 -3.57 -17.06
C VAL A 88 -1.55 -3.43 -18.58
N THR A 89 -1.27 -4.51 -19.29
CA THR A 89 -1.37 -4.56 -20.75
C THR A 89 -2.73 -5.09 -21.18
N SER A 90 -3.21 -6.13 -20.49
CA SER A 90 -4.52 -6.74 -20.74
C SER A 90 -4.96 -7.56 -19.53
N VAL A 91 -6.28 -7.66 -19.34
CA VAL A 91 -6.88 -8.53 -18.33
C VAL A 91 -7.76 -9.54 -19.06
N ASN A 92 -7.46 -10.83 -18.90
CA ASN A 92 -8.17 -11.94 -19.53
C ASN A 92 -8.73 -12.87 -18.45
N GLY A 93 -9.97 -12.62 -18.02
CA GLY A 93 -10.60 -13.39 -16.94
C GLY A 93 -9.73 -13.36 -15.68
N ASN A 94 -9.14 -14.50 -15.32
CA ASN A 94 -8.27 -14.66 -14.15
C ASN A 94 -6.76 -14.44 -14.42
N SER A 95 -6.39 -13.95 -15.60
CA SER A 95 -4.99 -13.70 -15.97
C SER A 95 -4.77 -12.23 -16.31
N ILE A 96 -3.87 -11.57 -15.58
CA ILE A 96 -3.48 -10.17 -15.82
C ILE A 96 -2.10 -10.17 -16.46
N VAL A 97 -1.99 -9.58 -17.65
CA VAL A 97 -0.71 -9.36 -18.32
C VAL A 97 -0.18 -8.00 -17.91
N VAL A 98 1.04 -7.98 -17.37
CA VAL A 98 1.70 -6.79 -16.86
C VAL A 98 3.01 -6.60 -17.59
N THR A 99 3.25 -5.41 -18.13
CA THR A 99 4.55 -5.00 -18.65
C THR A 99 5.35 -4.36 -17.53
N GLU A 100 6.42 -5.01 -17.13
CA GLU A 100 7.35 -4.55 -16.09
C GLU A 100 8.23 -3.40 -16.59
N ALA A 101 8.90 -2.72 -15.65
CA ALA A 101 9.72 -1.55 -15.96
C ALA A 101 10.95 -1.86 -16.85
N ASP A 102 11.35 -3.12 -16.98
CA ASP A 102 12.38 -3.60 -17.89
C ASP A 102 11.85 -3.92 -19.30
N ASN A 103 10.57 -3.64 -19.57
CA ASN A 103 9.81 -4.02 -20.77
C ASN A 103 9.53 -5.53 -20.91
N SER A 104 9.81 -6.33 -19.88
CA SER A 104 9.38 -7.73 -19.85
C SER A 104 7.87 -7.81 -19.59
N THR A 105 7.22 -8.84 -20.14
CA THR A 105 5.81 -9.12 -19.86
C THR A 105 5.69 -10.27 -18.87
N ALA A 106 5.03 -10.03 -17.75
CA ALA A 106 4.69 -11.03 -16.76
C ALA A 106 3.20 -11.35 -16.82
N THR A 107 2.84 -12.64 -16.77
CA THR A 107 1.45 -13.08 -16.63
C THR A 107 1.19 -13.45 -15.19
N VAL A 108 0.22 -12.77 -14.59
CA VAL A 108 -0.19 -12.94 -13.21
C VAL A 108 -1.53 -13.66 -13.17
N THR A 109 -1.56 -14.81 -12.52
CA THR A 109 -2.82 -15.53 -12.27
C THR A 109 -3.46 -15.04 -10.98
N VAL A 110 -4.70 -14.58 -11.06
CA VAL A 110 -5.50 -14.14 -9.92
C VAL A 110 -6.56 -15.19 -9.56
N THR A 111 -6.85 -15.33 -8.27
CA THR A 111 -7.82 -16.29 -7.73
C THR A 111 -8.86 -15.55 -6.87
N ALA A 112 -9.89 -16.25 -6.40
CA ALA A 112 -10.86 -15.68 -5.46
C ALA A 112 -10.23 -15.23 -4.12
N ASN A 113 -9.04 -15.73 -3.80
CA ASN A 113 -8.30 -15.32 -2.61
C ASN A 113 -7.44 -14.07 -2.85
N THR A 114 -7.34 -13.60 -4.09
CA THR A 114 -6.57 -12.40 -4.44
C THR A 114 -7.23 -11.16 -3.86
N ARG A 115 -6.50 -10.42 -3.05
CA ARG A 115 -6.95 -9.15 -2.47
C ARG A 115 -6.65 -8.01 -3.43
N TYR A 116 -7.65 -7.23 -3.81
CA TYR A 116 -7.46 -6.05 -4.65
C TYR A 116 -7.56 -4.79 -3.80
N GLU A 117 -6.59 -3.90 -3.96
CA GLU A 117 -6.54 -2.62 -3.27
C GLU A 117 -6.21 -1.50 -4.26
N LYS A 118 -6.89 -0.36 -4.19
CA LYS A 118 -6.56 0.82 -5.00
C LYS A 118 -5.87 1.86 -4.15
N ARG A 119 -4.64 2.19 -4.52
CA ARG A 119 -3.80 3.25 -3.96
C ARG A 119 -4.00 4.53 -4.75
N SER A 120 -4.50 5.55 -4.06
CA SER A 120 -4.66 6.92 -4.54
C SER A 120 -3.87 7.89 -3.66
N GLY A 121 -3.50 9.05 -4.19
CA GLY A 121 -2.96 10.14 -3.37
C GLY A 121 -4.05 10.68 -2.46
N ALA A 122 -3.72 10.92 -1.19
CA ALA A 122 -4.64 11.49 -0.22
C ALA A 122 -3.95 12.60 0.57
N GLU A 123 -4.72 13.39 1.30
CA GLU A 123 -4.20 14.44 2.19
C GLU A 123 -4.26 13.99 3.66
N ALA A 124 -3.66 14.79 4.55
CA ALA A 124 -3.70 14.54 5.99
C ALA A 124 -5.14 14.48 6.53
N SER A 125 -6.06 15.16 5.87
CA SER A 125 -7.51 15.12 6.12
C SER A 125 -8.12 13.71 6.00
N ALA A 126 -7.51 12.82 5.21
CA ALA A 126 -7.96 11.43 5.09
C ALA A 126 -7.54 10.56 6.29
N ILE A 127 -6.60 11.03 7.11
CA ILE A 127 -6.19 10.35 8.34
C ILE A 127 -7.23 10.68 9.40
N VAL A 128 -8.18 9.78 9.62
CA VAL A 128 -9.24 9.92 10.62
C VAL A 128 -9.20 8.79 11.63
N THR A 129 -9.74 9.03 12.82
CA THR A 129 -9.83 7.99 13.86
C THR A 129 -10.60 6.77 13.36
N GLY A 130 -10.07 5.58 13.64
CA GLY A 130 -10.65 4.31 13.18
C GLY A 130 -10.10 3.77 11.87
N VAL A 131 -9.29 4.55 11.13
CA VAL A 131 -8.54 4.02 9.97
C VAL A 131 -7.21 3.43 10.40
N CYS A 132 -6.67 2.54 9.58
CA CYS A 132 -5.35 1.98 9.76
C CYS A 132 -4.32 2.85 9.05
N LEU A 133 -3.38 3.39 9.81
CA LEU A 133 -2.28 4.21 9.31
C LEU A 133 -0.98 3.42 9.39
N ALA A 134 -0.33 3.28 8.24
CA ALA A 134 1.05 2.84 8.12
C ALA A 134 1.93 4.05 7.79
N ALA A 135 2.72 4.49 8.75
CA ALA A 135 3.64 5.60 8.58
C ALA A 135 5.09 5.10 8.54
N GLN A 136 5.86 5.70 7.64
CA GLN A 136 7.27 5.43 7.42
C GLN A 136 8.03 6.74 7.50
N GLY A 137 9.17 6.71 8.18
CA GLY A 137 9.94 7.89 8.46
C GLY A 137 10.94 7.64 9.58
N THR A 138 11.45 8.72 10.14
CA THR A 138 12.55 8.68 11.10
C THR A 138 12.04 9.04 12.48
N LYS A 139 12.40 8.26 13.50
CA LYS A 139 12.03 8.57 14.87
C LYS A 139 13.02 9.59 15.44
N ASP A 140 12.50 10.66 16.05
CA ASP A 140 13.34 11.64 16.74
C ASP A 140 13.74 11.16 18.15
N SER A 141 14.59 11.95 18.82
CA SER A 141 15.06 11.68 20.18
C SER A 141 13.96 11.71 21.25
N SER A 142 12.81 12.33 20.95
CA SER A 142 11.62 12.32 21.82
C SER A 142 10.73 11.09 21.62
N GLY A 143 11.05 10.26 20.63
CA GLY A 143 10.28 9.06 20.30
C GLY A 143 9.10 9.32 19.35
N VAL A 144 9.00 10.50 18.75
CA VAL A 144 7.98 10.82 17.74
C VAL A 144 8.49 10.42 16.36
N LEU A 145 7.67 9.73 15.57
CA LEU A 145 8.03 9.38 14.19
C LEU A 145 7.73 10.55 13.26
N GLN A 146 8.76 11.15 12.69
CA GLN A 146 8.66 12.12 11.61
C GLN A 146 8.32 11.38 10.32
N ALA A 147 7.04 11.38 9.93
CA ALA A 147 6.59 10.64 8.76
C ALA A 147 7.04 11.33 7.47
N ALA A 148 7.84 10.62 6.68
CA ALA A 148 8.14 11.01 5.30
C ALA A 148 7.06 10.47 4.35
N GLY A 149 6.48 9.32 4.67
CA GLY A 149 5.39 8.72 3.92
C GLY A 149 4.35 8.10 4.85
N ALA A 150 3.08 8.29 4.53
CA ALA A 150 1.96 7.76 5.28
C ALA A 150 0.99 7.07 4.34
N THR A 151 0.44 5.96 4.79
CA THR A 151 -0.50 5.16 4.02
C THR A 151 -1.69 4.82 4.88
N VAL A 152 -2.86 5.35 4.53
CA VAL A 152 -4.12 5.05 5.23
C VAL A 152 -4.87 3.94 4.50
N ARG A 153 -5.52 3.07 5.26
CA ARG A 153 -6.47 2.07 4.75
C ARG A 153 -7.66 1.96 5.71
N PRO A 154 -8.85 1.59 5.24
CA PRO A 154 -9.94 1.23 6.13
C PRO A 154 -9.54 0.02 6.98
N ALA A 155 -9.85 0.06 8.28
CA ALA A 155 -9.64 -1.07 9.17
C ALA A 155 -10.65 -2.17 8.82
N VAL A 156 -10.17 -3.41 8.68
CA VAL A 156 -11.05 -4.57 8.44
C VAL A 156 -11.19 -5.31 9.77
N ASN A 157 -12.40 -5.36 10.31
CA ASN A 157 -12.70 -5.96 11.62
C ASN A 157 -11.88 -5.37 12.78
N GLY A 158 -11.64 -4.05 12.76
CA GLY A 158 -10.86 -3.35 13.80
C GLY A 158 -9.37 -3.69 13.80
N ASN A 159 -8.90 -4.47 12.82
CA ASN A 159 -7.51 -4.83 12.67
C ASN A 159 -6.92 -4.23 11.40
N CYS A 160 -5.69 -3.73 11.54
CA CYS A 160 -4.84 -3.37 10.42
C CYS A 160 -4.21 -4.65 9.84
N GLY A 161 -5.06 -5.50 9.25
CA GLY A 161 -4.63 -6.69 8.54
C GLY A 161 -3.68 -6.30 7.41
N GLY A 162 -2.43 -6.77 7.48
CA GLY A 162 -1.40 -6.46 6.48
C GLY A 162 -0.08 -5.93 7.04
N GLY A 163 0.15 -6.01 8.36
CA GLY A 163 1.47 -5.74 8.93
C GLY A 163 2.50 -6.65 8.27
N ARG A 164 3.35 -6.08 7.39
CA ARG A 164 4.63 -6.67 7.07
C ARG A 164 5.34 -6.91 8.40
N PRO A 165 5.86 -8.11 8.68
CA PRO A 165 6.73 -8.29 9.83
C PRO A 165 7.90 -7.34 9.64
N GLN A 166 7.97 -6.32 10.50
CA GLN A 166 9.13 -5.46 10.63
C GLN A 166 10.17 -6.34 11.33
N HIS A 167 11.17 -6.80 10.57
CA HIS A 167 12.35 -7.47 11.11
C HIS A 167 13.49 -6.45 11.16
#